data_AF-A0A2N0H6W6-F1
#
_entry.id   AF-A0A2N0H6W6-F1
#
_cell.length_a   1.000
_cell.length_b   1.000
_cell.length_c   1.000
_cell.angle_alpha   90.00
_cell.angle_beta   90.00
_cell.angle_gamma   90.00
#
_symmetry.space_group_name_H-M   'P 1'
#
loop_
_entity.id
_entity.type
_entity.pdbx_description
1 polymer ?
#
loop_
_entity_poly.entity_id
_entity_poly.type
_entity_poly.pdbx_seq_one_letter_code
_entity_poly.pdbx_strand_id
1 'polypeptide(L)'
;MVRVVLPHAPDPLVVLSPDAKDACGLESIDTDALLALYRDHGAILLRGFAFDLAAFGRFCRALCPTAAINESPGREVLDGDHAIQTVNTGADPFPLHPELAREAWKPDTAFFACLSPPGAGGQTTICDGVELVRRLPCTLRDDLAARRLLHVFPTWPGLLEFWLGTVQPDPALLDAPPPTCPYRFRRLSDGRLVRLFTRPLLHRPMFAGELAFGNFLLFARDYVGRRDFPLLDDGSEVPEAWVDAVRSAAQTVEVEVAWHQGDILMLDNTRFMHGRRAIRDTAERRIATYFGYLSGAPRNPEEPPLPPWRAGDFAPPLNPALVTHR
;
A
#
# COMPACT_ATOMS: atom_id res chain seq x y z
N MET A 1 -19.91 -2.57 -25.38
CA MET A 1 -19.80 -3.68 -24.41
C MET A 1 -18.42 -3.57 -23.76
N VAL A 2 -18.27 -4.03 -22.51
CA VAL A 2 -16.96 -4.08 -21.85
C VAL A 2 -16.41 -5.50 -22.01
N ARG A 3 -15.25 -5.63 -22.63
CA ARG A 3 -14.51 -6.88 -22.74
C ARG A 3 -13.71 -7.10 -21.46
N VAL A 4 -13.75 -8.34 -20.96
CA VAL A 4 -12.95 -8.80 -19.82
C VAL A 4 -11.95 -9.83 -20.30
N VAL A 5 -10.68 -9.63 -19.97
CA VAL A 5 -9.61 -10.62 -20.14
C VAL A 5 -9.18 -11.08 -18.76
N LEU A 6 -9.37 -12.37 -18.47
CA LEU A 6 -8.98 -12.95 -17.20
C LEU A 6 -7.45 -13.17 -17.12
N PRO A 7 -6.88 -13.29 -15.91
CA PRO A 7 -5.46 -13.48 -15.72
C PRO A 7 -4.94 -14.76 -16.38
N HIS A 8 -3.68 -14.73 -16.83
CA HIS A 8 -2.97 -15.90 -17.33
C HIS A 8 -1.57 -15.92 -16.73
N ALA A 9 -1.23 -17.00 -16.01
CA ALA A 9 0.05 -17.10 -15.31
C ALA A 9 1.26 -16.79 -16.22
N PRO A 10 2.25 -16.00 -15.75
CA PRO A 10 2.35 -15.41 -14.40
C PRO A 10 1.62 -14.06 -14.23
N ASP A 11 0.93 -13.54 -15.25
CA ASP A 11 0.24 -12.26 -15.20
C ASP A 11 -1.05 -12.35 -14.35
N PRO A 12 -1.14 -11.62 -13.21
CA PRO A 12 -2.29 -11.66 -12.32
C PRO A 12 -3.38 -10.67 -12.71
N LEU A 13 -3.20 -9.86 -13.76
CA LEU A 13 -4.13 -8.79 -14.12
C LEU A 13 -5.40 -9.30 -14.78
N VAL A 14 -6.55 -8.85 -14.27
CA VAL A 14 -7.78 -8.82 -15.05
C VAL A 14 -7.78 -7.52 -15.84
N VAL A 15 -7.94 -7.58 -17.16
CA VAL A 15 -8.01 -6.38 -18.01
C VAL A 15 -9.45 -6.14 -18.44
N LEU A 16 -9.98 -4.96 -18.12
CA LEU A 16 -11.26 -4.48 -18.64
C LEU A 16 -10.99 -3.41 -19.70
N SER A 17 -11.64 -3.53 -20.84
CA SER A 17 -11.56 -2.53 -21.91
C SER A 17 -12.88 -2.41 -22.65
N PRO A 18 -13.26 -1.22 -23.12
CA PRO A 18 -14.40 -1.08 -24.02
C PRO A 18 -14.10 -1.67 -25.40
N ASP A 19 -15.15 -2.03 -26.15
CA ASP A 19 -15.01 -2.56 -27.52
C ASP A 19 -14.28 -1.58 -28.47
N ALA A 20 -14.48 -0.28 -28.26
CA ALA A 20 -13.79 0.79 -28.96
C ALA A 20 -13.11 1.72 -27.95
N LYS A 21 -11.82 2.02 -28.17
CA LYS A 21 -11.02 2.88 -27.29
C LYS A 21 -11.65 4.27 -27.18
N ASP A 22 -11.71 4.79 -25.97
CA ASP A 22 -12.23 6.12 -25.60
C ASP A 22 -13.70 6.35 -26.00
N ALA A 23 -14.43 5.28 -26.34
CA ALA A 23 -15.84 5.37 -26.71
C ALA A 23 -16.78 5.54 -25.50
N CYS A 24 -16.31 5.24 -24.29
CA CYS A 24 -17.08 5.41 -23.06
C CYS A 24 -16.19 5.79 -21.87
N GLY A 25 -16.77 6.50 -20.90
CA GLY A 25 -16.10 6.87 -19.67
C GLY A 25 -16.22 5.84 -18.55
N LEU A 26 -15.65 6.14 -17.39
CA LEU A 26 -15.66 5.25 -16.21
C LEU A 26 -17.07 4.96 -15.69
N GLU A 27 -18.03 5.87 -15.93
CA GLU A 27 -19.44 5.72 -15.58
C GLU A 27 -20.14 4.57 -16.32
N SER A 28 -19.54 4.06 -17.40
CA SER A 28 -20.05 2.89 -18.14
C SER A 28 -19.69 1.55 -17.50
N ILE A 29 -18.78 1.54 -16.52
CA ILE A 29 -18.32 0.33 -15.86
C ILE A 29 -19.38 -0.11 -14.84
N ASP A 30 -19.86 -1.34 -14.99
CA ASP A 30 -20.66 -2.01 -13.96
C ASP A 30 -19.80 -2.26 -12.72
N THR A 31 -20.05 -1.49 -11.66
CA THR A 31 -19.24 -1.54 -10.44
C THR A 31 -19.41 -2.85 -9.69
N ASP A 32 -20.57 -3.50 -9.75
CA ASP A 32 -20.80 -4.76 -9.05
C ASP A 32 -20.03 -5.90 -9.74
N ALA A 33 -20.06 -5.93 -11.07
CA ALA A 33 -19.26 -6.88 -11.85
C ALA A 33 -17.75 -6.65 -11.67
N LEU A 34 -17.30 -5.39 -11.67
CA LEU A 34 -15.91 -5.03 -11.37
C LEU A 34 -15.50 -5.52 -9.98
N LEU A 35 -16.33 -5.29 -8.96
CA LEU A 35 -16.03 -5.70 -7.59
C LEU A 35 -16.02 -7.22 -7.42
N ALA A 36 -16.84 -7.96 -8.16
CA ALA A 36 -16.74 -9.43 -8.20
C ALA A 36 -15.37 -9.88 -8.71
N LEU A 37 -14.92 -9.35 -9.86
CA LEU A 37 -13.59 -9.64 -10.41
C LEU A 37 -12.47 -9.21 -9.46
N TYR A 38 -12.61 -8.05 -8.82
CA TYR A 38 -11.63 -7.54 -7.86
C TYR A 38 -11.51 -8.45 -6.64
N ARG A 39 -12.61 -8.99 -6.10
CA ARG A 39 -12.58 -9.92 -4.97
C ARG A 39 -11.85 -11.21 -5.32
N ASP A 40 -12.06 -11.73 -6.52
CA ASP A 40 -11.47 -13.00 -6.96
C ASP A 40 -9.97 -12.85 -7.30
N HIS A 41 -9.61 -11.74 -7.95
CA HIS A 41 -8.29 -11.58 -8.56
C HIS A 41 -7.39 -10.54 -7.88
N GLY A 42 -7.96 -9.49 -7.29
CA GLY A 42 -7.25 -8.45 -6.54
C GLY A 42 -6.37 -7.49 -7.36
N ALA A 43 -6.19 -7.71 -8.67
CA ALA A 43 -5.47 -6.77 -9.53
C ALA A 43 -6.24 -6.55 -10.84
N ILE A 44 -6.72 -5.32 -11.04
CA ILE A 44 -7.55 -4.94 -12.18
C ILE A 44 -6.88 -3.80 -12.95
N LEU A 45 -6.77 -3.95 -14.27
CA LEU A 45 -6.36 -2.91 -15.19
C LEU A 45 -7.55 -2.47 -16.05
N LEU A 46 -7.97 -1.22 -15.90
CA LEU A 46 -8.94 -0.57 -16.77
C LEU A 46 -8.17 0.14 -17.88
N ARG A 47 -8.42 -0.23 -19.13
CA ARG A 47 -7.67 0.27 -20.29
C ARG A 47 -8.58 0.79 -21.39
N GLY A 48 -8.31 2.00 -21.86
CA GLY A 48 -9.01 2.63 -22.98
C GLY A 48 -10.36 3.26 -22.63
N PHE A 49 -10.59 3.57 -21.35
CA PHE A 49 -11.73 4.37 -20.91
C PHE A 49 -11.35 5.86 -20.89
N ALA A 50 -12.26 6.72 -21.33
CA ALA A 50 -12.05 8.17 -21.25
C ALA A 50 -12.29 8.67 -19.82
N PHE A 51 -11.36 9.43 -19.24
CA PHE A 51 -11.59 10.10 -17.96
C PHE A 51 -10.78 11.39 -17.82
N ASP A 52 -11.32 12.31 -17.02
CA ASP A 52 -10.56 13.40 -16.42
C ASP A 52 -10.31 13.12 -14.93
N LEU A 53 -9.52 13.97 -14.28
CA LEU A 53 -9.18 13.81 -12.87
C LEU A 53 -10.42 13.77 -11.95
N ALA A 54 -11.46 14.53 -12.28
CA ALA A 54 -12.69 14.57 -11.49
C ALA A 54 -13.49 13.27 -11.63
N ALA A 55 -13.55 12.69 -12.84
CA ALA A 55 -14.16 11.39 -13.09
C ALA A 55 -13.39 10.27 -12.39
N PHE A 56 -12.05 10.31 -12.40
CA PHE A 56 -11.22 9.39 -11.63
C PHE A 56 -11.51 9.48 -10.13
N GLY A 57 -11.60 10.69 -9.57
CA GLY A 57 -11.96 10.90 -8.17
C GLY A 57 -13.34 10.37 -7.81
N ARG A 58 -14.37 10.66 -8.62
CA ARG A 58 -15.73 10.13 -8.42
C ARG A 58 -15.76 8.60 -8.48
N PHE A 59 -15.04 8.00 -9.43
CA PHE A 59 -14.93 6.55 -9.56
C PHE A 59 -14.28 5.92 -8.32
N CYS A 60 -13.16 6.46 -7.86
CA CYS A 60 -12.49 5.98 -6.65
C CYS A 60 -13.40 6.11 -5.42
N ARG A 61 -14.09 7.24 -5.25
CA ARG A 61 -15.01 7.50 -4.12
C ARG A 61 -16.24 6.58 -4.13
N ALA A 62 -16.73 6.21 -5.30
CA ALA A 62 -17.85 5.28 -5.41
C ALA A 62 -17.49 3.90 -4.84
N LEU A 63 -16.25 3.44 -5.06
CA LEU A 63 -15.75 2.16 -4.56
C LEU A 63 -15.20 2.26 -3.14
N CYS A 64 -14.48 3.33 -2.85
CA CYS A 64 -13.77 3.59 -1.59
C CYS A 64 -14.17 4.97 -1.07
N PRO A 65 -15.22 5.09 -0.24
CA PRO A 65 -15.73 6.39 0.20
C PRO A 65 -14.73 7.19 1.06
N THR A 66 -13.80 6.51 1.73
CA THR A 66 -12.81 7.11 2.63
C THR A 66 -11.40 6.92 2.09
N ALA A 67 -10.63 8.00 2.09
CA ALA A 67 -9.25 8.04 1.60
C ALA A 67 -8.24 7.98 2.75
N ALA A 68 -7.12 7.32 2.51
CA ALA A 68 -5.92 7.41 3.33
C ALA A 68 -4.92 8.34 2.65
N ILE A 69 -4.59 9.46 3.28
CA ILE A 69 -3.69 10.47 2.72
C ILE A 69 -2.24 10.04 2.95
N ASN A 70 -1.43 10.01 1.88
CA ASN A 70 -0.01 9.71 1.99
C ASN A 70 0.81 11.00 2.19
N GLU A 71 1.47 11.10 3.34
CA GLU A 71 2.25 12.28 3.71
C GLU A 71 3.72 12.24 3.25
N SER A 72 4.11 11.16 2.56
CA SER A 72 5.48 10.98 2.07
C SER A 72 5.90 12.13 1.13
N PRO A 73 7.15 12.60 1.22
CA PRO A 73 7.62 13.73 0.43
C PRO A 73 7.69 13.42 -1.08
N GLY A 74 7.75 14.48 -1.89
CA GLY A 74 7.90 14.36 -3.34
C GLY A 74 6.62 13.96 -4.07
N ARG A 75 5.45 14.30 -3.52
CA ARG A 75 4.12 14.08 -4.11
C ARG A 75 3.41 15.42 -4.27
N GLU A 76 2.78 15.64 -5.42
CA GLU A 76 1.93 16.79 -5.71
C GLU A 76 0.47 16.43 -5.39
N VAL A 77 -0.26 17.34 -4.75
CA VAL A 77 -1.71 17.21 -4.55
C VAL A 77 -2.44 17.68 -5.81
N LEU A 78 -3.35 16.86 -6.33
CA LEU A 78 -4.02 17.12 -7.60
C LEU A 78 -5.49 17.55 -7.44
N ASP A 79 -6.08 17.39 -6.26
CA ASP A 79 -7.47 17.72 -5.95
C ASP A 79 -7.62 18.58 -4.68
N GLY A 80 -8.81 19.15 -4.47
CA GLY A 80 -9.08 20.02 -3.32
C GLY A 80 -9.17 19.27 -1.97
N ASP A 81 -9.48 17.98 -1.99
CA ASP A 81 -9.64 17.14 -0.79
C ASP A 81 -8.34 16.43 -0.38
N HIS A 82 -7.25 16.64 -1.14
CA HIS A 82 -5.93 16.02 -0.94
C HIS A 82 -5.92 14.48 -1.07
N ALA A 83 -7.00 13.89 -1.58
CA ALA A 83 -7.14 12.45 -1.72
C ALA A 83 -6.46 11.90 -2.98
N ILE A 84 -6.22 12.77 -3.97
CA ILE A 84 -5.54 12.41 -5.21
C ILE A 84 -4.18 13.08 -5.24
N GLN A 85 -3.13 12.25 -5.29
CA GLN A 85 -1.75 12.71 -5.28
C GLN A 85 -0.96 12.07 -6.40
N THR A 86 0.12 12.70 -6.86
CA THR A 86 1.09 12.00 -7.72
C THR A 86 1.84 10.93 -6.95
N VAL A 87 2.41 9.97 -7.67
CA VAL A 87 3.52 9.14 -7.17
C VAL A 87 4.79 9.98 -6.95
N ASN A 88 5.78 9.42 -6.25
CA ASN A 88 7.07 10.06 -6.03
C ASN A 88 7.76 10.47 -7.35
N THR A 89 8.38 11.66 -7.36
CA THR A 89 9.01 12.29 -8.53
C THR A 89 10.43 11.83 -8.86
N GLY A 90 11.06 10.99 -8.03
CA GLY A 90 12.43 10.50 -8.25
C GLY A 90 12.55 9.57 -9.47
N ALA A 91 13.75 9.43 -10.04
CA ALA A 91 13.98 8.58 -11.22
C ALA A 91 14.35 7.12 -10.86
N ASP A 92 14.97 6.91 -9.70
CA ASP A 92 15.49 5.62 -9.23
C ASP A 92 14.41 4.53 -9.13
N PRO A 93 14.77 3.24 -9.25
CA PRO A 93 13.81 2.16 -9.04
C PRO A 93 13.27 2.17 -7.61
N PHE A 94 12.00 1.78 -7.46
CA PHE A 94 11.35 1.59 -6.16
C PHE A 94 11.09 0.09 -5.94
N PRO A 95 11.58 -0.50 -4.84
CA PRO A 95 11.31 -1.91 -4.54
C PRO A 95 9.83 -2.18 -4.28
N LEU A 96 9.48 -3.47 -4.32
CA LEU A 96 8.14 -3.95 -4.00
C LEU A 96 7.76 -3.58 -2.56
N HIS A 97 6.61 -2.94 -2.42
CA HIS A 97 5.96 -2.64 -1.15
C HIS A 97 4.45 -2.52 -1.36
N PRO A 98 3.64 -2.80 -0.33
CA PRO A 98 2.29 -2.26 -0.28
C PRO A 98 2.32 -0.81 0.20
N GLU A 99 1.33 -0.05 -0.22
CA GLU A 99 1.16 1.34 0.20
C GLU A 99 0.87 1.42 1.71
N LEU A 100 1.53 2.36 2.40
CA LEU A 100 1.41 2.59 3.85
C LEU A 100 1.55 1.33 4.73
N ALA A 101 2.33 0.33 4.31
CA ALA A 101 2.42 -0.97 4.98
C ALA A 101 2.97 -0.97 6.43
N ARG A 102 3.52 0.16 6.88
CA ARG A 102 4.08 0.33 8.23
C ARG A 102 3.14 1.06 9.19
N GLU A 103 1.96 1.45 8.72
CA GLU A 103 1.01 2.23 9.50
C GLU A 103 -0.27 1.43 9.79
N ALA A 104 -0.97 1.81 10.84
CA ALA A 104 -2.22 1.18 11.23
C ALA A 104 -3.33 1.40 10.21
N TRP A 105 -3.32 2.58 9.56
CA TRP A 105 -4.24 3.01 8.51
C TRP A 105 -3.76 2.60 7.11
N LYS A 106 -3.19 1.39 6.98
CA LYS A 106 -2.90 0.81 5.66
C LYS A 106 -4.22 0.72 4.86
N PRO A 107 -4.32 1.31 3.66
CA PRO A 107 -5.53 1.32 2.87
C PRO A 107 -5.82 -0.08 2.31
N ASP A 108 -7.10 -0.37 2.10
CA ASP A 108 -7.58 -1.63 1.52
C ASP A 108 -7.19 -1.72 0.03
N THR A 109 -7.34 -0.61 -0.70
CA THR A 109 -7.14 -0.54 -2.15
C THR A 109 -6.14 0.56 -2.52
N ALA A 110 -5.31 0.28 -3.53
CA ALA A 110 -4.45 1.24 -4.17
C ALA A 110 -4.81 1.43 -5.65
N PHE A 111 -5.15 2.67 -6.02
CA PHE A 111 -5.41 3.07 -7.39
C PHE A 111 -4.22 3.85 -7.96
N PHE A 112 -3.87 3.57 -9.21
CA PHE A 112 -2.89 4.31 -9.99
C PHE A 112 -3.51 4.67 -11.34
N ALA A 113 -3.55 5.94 -11.70
CA ALA A 113 -4.09 6.43 -12.97
C ALA A 113 -2.99 7.09 -13.80
N CYS A 114 -2.77 6.59 -15.01
CA CYS A 114 -1.74 7.11 -15.90
C CYS A 114 -2.25 8.34 -16.66
N LEU A 115 -1.92 9.52 -16.13
CA LEU A 115 -2.17 10.80 -16.79
C LEU A 115 -1.20 11.02 -17.96
N SER A 116 0.05 10.58 -17.78
CA SER A 116 1.08 10.59 -18.81
C SER A 116 2.08 9.45 -18.60
N PRO A 117 2.25 8.54 -19.58
CA PRO A 117 3.14 7.39 -19.45
C PRO A 117 4.62 7.81 -19.57
N PRO A 118 5.57 7.05 -18.98
CA PRO A 118 6.99 7.28 -19.20
C PRO A 118 7.39 7.04 -20.66
N GLY A 119 8.31 7.85 -21.20
CA GLY A 119 8.89 7.63 -22.52
C GLY A 119 9.70 6.33 -22.62
N ALA A 120 10.50 6.02 -21.58
CA ALA A 120 11.25 4.77 -21.45
C ALA A 120 11.51 4.39 -19.99
N GLY A 121 11.36 3.10 -19.68
CA GLY A 121 11.44 2.59 -18.31
C GLY A 121 10.21 3.00 -17.47
N GLY A 122 10.36 3.08 -16.15
CA GLY A 122 9.33 3.64 -15.27
C GLY A 122 8.03 2.83 -15.16
N GLN A 123 7.99 1.60 -15.67
CA GLN A 123 6.88 0.66 -15.49
C GLN A 123 6.62 0.50 -13.99
N THR A 124 5.34 0.51 -13.62
CA THR A 124 4.95 0.02 -12.29
C THR A 124 5.09 -1.49 -12.31
N THR A 125 5.72 -2.07 -11.30
CA THR A 125 5.74 -3.51 -11.12
C THR A 125 4.70 -3.91 -10.10
N ILE A 126 4.14 -5.10 -10.25
CA ILE A 126 3.21 -5.68 -9.28
C ILE A 126 3.64 -7.11 -8.97
N CYS A 127 3.37 -7.54 -7.74
CA CYS A 127 3.72 -8.86 -7.25
C CYS A 127 2.56 -9.38 -6.40
N ASP A 128 1.99 -10.52 -6.78
CA ASP A 128 0.97 -11.20 -5.98
C ASP A 128 1.64 -11.84 -4.76
N GLY A 129 1.31 -11.32 -3.57
CA GLY A 129 1.88 -11.79 -2.31
C GLY A 129 1.49 -13.22 -1.96
N VAL A 130 0.33 -13.71 -2.43
CA VAL A 130 -0.07 -15.12 -2.24
C VAL A 130 0.78 -16.04 -3.11
N GLU A 131 0.96 -15.66 -4.37
CA GLU A 131 1.71 -16.43 -5.37
C GLU A 131 3.21 -16.44 -5.05
N LEU A 132 3.73 -15.36 -4.45
CA LEU A 132 5.06 -15.31 -3.85
C LEU A 132 5.20 -16.35 -2.74
N VAL A 133 4.28 -16.36 -1.76
CA VAL A 133 4.34 -17.30 -0.62
C VAL A 133 4.27 -18.76 -1.08
N ARG A 134 3.51 -19.07 -2.13
CA ARG A 134 3.45 -20.41 -2.73
C ARG A 134 4.79 -20.90 -3.31
N ARG A 135 5.70 -19.99 -3.68
CA ARG A 135 7.05 -20.33 -4.19
C ARG A 135 8.10 -20.46 -3.11
N LEU A 136 7.79 -20.07 -1.87
CA LEU A 136 8.72 -20.23 -0.78
C LEU A 136 8.84 -21.71 -0.39
N PRO A 137 10.03 -22.17 0.04
CA PRO A 137 10.17 -23.48 0.67
C PRO A 137 9.19 -23.64 1.85
N CYS A 138 8.61 -24.82 2.01
CA CYS A 138 7.59 -25.06 3.04
C CYS A 138 8.08 -24.72 4.46
N THR A 139 9.32 -25.08 4.80
CA THR A 139 9.93 -24.77 6.10
C THR A 139 10.02 -23.26 6.34
N LEU A 140 10.47 -22.51 5.33
CA LEU A 140 10.54 -21.06 5.43
C LEU A 140 9.16 -20.43 5.55
N ARG A 141 8.16 -20.93 4.81
CA ARG A 141 6.79 -20.44 4.93
C ARG A 141 6.26 -20.59 6.36
N ASP A 142 6.53 -21.73 7.01
CA ASP A 142 6.09 -22.00 8.37
C ASP A 142 6.83 -21.09 9.37
N ASP A 143 8.15 -20.91 9.20
CA ASP A 143 8.94 -19.97 9.99
C ASP A 143 8.41 -18.53 9.87
N LEU A 144 8.15 -18.05 8.66
CA LEU A 144 7.64 -16.71 8.42
C LEU A 144 6.21 -16.54 8.96
N ALA A 145 5.35 -17.55 8.82
CA ALA A 145 3.98 -17.52 9.34
C ALA A 145 3.92 -17.44 10.87
N ALA A 146 4.95 -17.96 11.56
CA ALA A 146 5.05 -17.94 13.01
C ALA A 146 5.58 -16.61 13.58
N ARG A 147 6.02 -15.68 12.74
CA ARG A 147 6.69 -14.44 13.17
C ARG A 147 5.94 -13.18 12.76
N ARG A 148 6.22 -12.10 13.49
CA ARG A 148 5.74 -10.75 13.19
C ARG A 148 6.91 -9.81 12.95
N LEU A 149 6.64 -8.76 12.18
CA LEU A 149 7.53 -7.63 12.03
C LEU A 149 7.20 -6.57 13.08
N LEU A 150 8.25 -6.08 13.75
CA LEU A 150 8.22 -5.00 14.72
C LEU A 150 8.78 -3.73 14.08
N HIS A 151 7.93 -2.71 13.98
CA HIS A 151 8.28 -1.37 13.56
C HIS A 151 8.45 -0.48 14.78
N VAL A 152 9.67 0.04 14.98
CA VAL A 152 10.00 0.99 16.04
C VAL A 152 10.16 2.37 15.42
N PHE A 153 9.35 3.33 15.82
CA PHE A 153 9.38 4.69 15.31
C PHE A 153 9.48 5.74 16.43
N PRO A 154 10.13 6.89 16.17
CA PRO A 154 10.06 8.01 17.09
C PRO A 154 8.62 8.53 17.22
N THR A 155 8.33 9.17 18.35
CA THR A 155 7.10 9.94 18.57
C THR A 155 7.38 11.44 18.51
N TRP A 156 6.34 12.24 18.32
CA TRP A 156 6.38 13.70 18.43
C TRP A 156 5.15 14.21 19.19
N PRO A 157 5.16 15.44 19.74
CA PRO A 157 4.06 15.94 20.58
C PRO A 157 2.67 15.80 19.94
N GLY A 158 2.50 16.20 18.66
CA GLY A 158 1.21 16.10 17.97
C GLY A 158 0.68 14.67 17.83
N LEU A 159 1.55 13.67 17.71
CA LEU A 159 1.16 12.26 17.67
C LEU A 159 0.68 11.77 19.04
N LEU A 160 1.37 12.17 20.11
CA LEU A 160 1.02 11.82 21.48
C LEU A 160 -0.31 12.46 21.86
N GLU A 161 -0.48 13.74 21.55
CA GLU A 161 -1.75 14.45 21.78
C GLU A 161 -2.91 13.74 21.06
N PHE A 162 -2.72 13.36 19.79
CA PHE A 162 -3.76 12.71 19.01
C PHE A 162 -4.16 11.33 19.55
N TRP A 163 -3.18 10.48 19.90
CA TRP A 163 -3.46 9.09 20.29
C TRP A 163 -3.67 8.88 21.78
N LEU A 164 -3.07 9.73 22.61
CA LEU A 164 -3.05 9.61 24.08
C LEU A 164 -3.79 10.76 24.77
N GLY A 165 -4.19 11.81 24.05
CA GLY A 165 -4.85 12.99 24.63
C GLY A 165 -3.92 13.89 25.45
N THR A 166 -2.60 13.72 25.31
CA THR A 166 -1.59 14.56 25.99
C THR A 166 -0.23 14.48 25.32
N VAL A 167 0.51 15.58 25.32
CA VAL A 167 1.93 15.64 24.93
C VAL A 167 2.90 15.09 25.99
N GLN A 168 2.44 14.87 27.23
CA GLN A 168 3.24 14.37 28.36
C GLN A 168 2.57 13.15 29.02
N PRO A 169 2.54 11.99 28.34
CA PRO A 169 1.94 10.78 28.90
C PRO A 169 2.75 10.26 30.09
N ASP A 170 2.04 9.88 31.16
CA ASP A 170 2.63 9.21 32.31
C ASP A 170 2.90 7.71 32.03
N PRO A 171 3.65 6.99 32.88
CA PRO A 171 3.94 5.58 32.66
C PRO A 171 2.69 4.70 32.52
N ALA A 172 1.62 4.98 33.27
CA ALA A 172 0.40 4.17 33.23
C ALA A 172 -0.31 4.28 31.87
N LEU A 173 -0.35 5.47 31.28
CA LEU A 173 -0.92 5.70 29.95
C LEU A 173 -0.06 5.09 28.83
N LEU A 174 1.26 5.05 29.00
CA LEU A 174 2.16 4.39 28.05
C LEU A 174 2.00 2.86 28.06
N ASP A 175 1.79 2.27 29.24
CA ASP A 175 1.59 0.84 29.43
C ASP A 175 0.20 0.38 28.96
N ALA A 176 -0.82 1.23 29.13
CA ALA A 176 -2.20 0.99 28.71
C ALA A 176 -2.81 2.16 27.91
N PRO A 177 -2.39 2.34 26.63
CA PRO A 177 -2.99 3.35 25.74
C PRO A 177 -4.50 3.12 25.54
N PRO A 178 -5.25 4.16 25.13
CA PRO A 178 -6.67 4.01 24.80
C PRO A 178 -6.90 2.90 23.76
N PRO A 179 -8.03 2.15 23.81
CA PRO A 179 -8.30 1.07 22.85
C PRO A 179 -8.34 1.50 21.38
N THR A 180 -8.54 2.79 21.12
CA THR A 180 -8.50 3.39 19.78
C THR A 180 -7.07 3.59 19.26
N CYS A 181 -6.06 3.57 20.14
CA CYS A 181 -4.66 3.72 19.76
C CYS A 181 -4.09 2.41 19.23
N PRO A 182 -3.57 2.38 17.99
CA PRO A 182 -3.02 1.16 17.39
C PRO A 182 -1.58 0.86 17.83
N TYR A 183 -1.01 1.67 18.71
CA TYR A 183 0.41 1.61 19.08
C TYR A 183 0.61 1.14 20.51
N ARG A 184 1.75 0.49 20.73
CA ARG A 184 2.37 0.43 22.06
C ARG A 184 3.45 1.50 22.15
N PHE A 185 3.81 1.90 23.35
CA PHE A 185 4.84 2.88 23.56
C PHE A 185 5.91 2.34 24.49
N ARG A 186 7.15 2.79 24.31
CA ARG A 186 8.26 2.43 25.20
C ARG A 186 9.21 3.58 25.35
N ARG A 187 9.63 3.84 26.59
CA ARG A 187 10.74 4.75 26.87
C ARG A 187 12.04 3.96 26.80
N LEU A 188 12.96 4.40 25.96
CA LEU A 188 14.30 3.83 25.83
C LEU A 188 15.19 4.27 27.00
N SER A 189 16.32 3.59 27.18
CA SER A 189 17.29 3.89 28.26
C SER A 189 17.88 5.29 28.18
N ASP A 190 17.91 5.89 26.98
CA ASP A 190 18.34 7.27 26.74
C ASP A 190 17.23 8.32 26.94
N GLY A 191 16.06 7.89 27.45
CA GLY A 191 14.92 8.76 27.74
C GLY A 191 13.99 9.01 26.54
N ARG A 192 14.38 8.66 25.32
CA ARG A 192 13.52 8.83 24.13
C ARG A 192 12.27 7.96 24.22
N LEU A 193 11.15 8.53 23.79
CA LEU A 193 9.89 7.79 23.66
C LEU A 193 9.74 7.30 22.21
N VAL A 194 9.43 6.03 22.06
CA VAL A 194 9.15 5.40 20.76
C VAL A 194 7.76 4.80 20.76
N ARG A 195 7.14 4.77 19.57
CA ARG A 195 5.96 3.96 19.29
C ARG A 195 6.40 2.64 18.66
N LEU A 196 5.67 1.60 18.97
CA LEU A 196 5.85 0.24 18.49
C LEU A 196 4.58 -0.16 17.74
N PHE A 197 4.75 -0.65 16.53
CA PHE A 197 3.69 -1.19 15.70
C PHE A 197 4.11 -2.57 15.19
N THR A 198 3.19 -3.53 15.17
CA THR A 198 3.51 -4.87 14.68
C THR A 198 2.52 -5.32 13.62
N ARG A 199 3.02 -6.09 12.66
CA ARG A 199 2.19 -6.81 11.68
C ARG A 199 2.71 -8.23 11.51
N PRO A 200 1.83 -9.21 11.20
CA PRO A 200 2.28 -10.53 10.78
C PRO A 200 3.27 -10.42 9.62
N LEU A 201 4.29 -11.26 9.60
CA LEU A 201 5.24 -11.29 8.49
C LEU A 201 4.56 -11.86 7.23
N LEU A 202 3.71 -12.87 7.41
CA LEU A 202 2.70 -13.31 6.45
C LEU A 202 1.29 -13.08 7.01
N HIS A 203 0.37 -12.55 6.22
CA HIS A 203 -1.00 -12.23 6.64
C HIS A 203 -2.05 -12.76 5.67
N ARG A 204 -3.32 -12.79 6.08
CA ARG A 204 -4.44 -13.12 5.18
C ARG A 204 -4.97 -11.84 4.52
N PRO A 205 -4.98 -11.73 3.18
CA PRO A 205 -5.64 -10.63 2.48
C PRO A 205 -7.15 -10.60 2.70
N MET A 206 -7.81 -9.48 2.38
CA MET A 206 -9.24 -9.28 2.62
C MET A 206 -10.13 -10.35 2.00
N PHE A 207 -9.80 -10.79 0.79
CA PHE A 207 -10.64 -11.72 0.00
C PHE A 207 -9.98 -13.08 -0.26
N ALA A 208 -8.73 -13.28 0.18
CA ALA A 208 -8.00 -14.52 -0.06
C ALA A 208 -7.90 -15.39 1.20
N GLY A 209 -8.18 -16.69 1.04
CA GLY A 209 -8.06 -17.69 2.11
C GLY A 209 -6.63 -18.16 2.38
N GLU A 210 -5.64 -17.67 1.65
CA GLU A 210 -4.23 -18.05 1.76
C GLU A 210 -3.39 -16.94 2.40
N LEU A 211 -2.20 -17.31 2.88
CA LEU A 211 -1.24 -16.33 3.39
C LEU A 211 -0.56 -15.60 2.23
N ALA A 212 -0.39 -14.29 2.39
CA ALA A 212 0.34 -13.43 1.48
C ALA A 212 1.54 -12.80 2.19
N PHE A 213 2.61 -12.58 1.42
CA PHE A 213 3.67 -11.67 1.80
C PHE A 213 3.36 -10.28 1.23
N GLY A 214 3.35 -9.27 2.09
CA GLY A 214 3.04 -7.90 1.68
C GLY A 214 3.31 -6.91 2.79
N ASN A 215 4.59 -6.65 3.05
CA ASN A 215 5.05 -5.76 4.11
C ASN A 215 6.26 -4.91 3.63
N PHE A 216 6.85 -4.14 4.55
CA PHE A 216 7.91 -3.18 4.22
C PHE A 216 9.33 -3.79 4.16
N LEU A 217 9.49 -5.10 4.40
CA LEU A 217 10.81 -5.72 4.57
C LEU A 217 11.71 -5.53 3.34
N LEU A 218 11.23 -5.81 2.12
CA LEU A 218 12.02 -5.64 0.90
C LEU A 218 12.41 -4.18 0.69
N PHE A 219 11.48 -3.25 0.91
CA PHE A 219 11.77 -1.81 0.78
C PHE A 219 12.83 -1.34 1.79
N ALA A 220 12.75 -1.82 3.03
CA ALA A 220 13.75 -1.47 4.06
C ALA A 220 15.16 -1.94 3.68
N ARG A 221 15.25 -3.13 3.10
CA ARG A 221 16.52 -3.74 2.71
C ARG A 221 17.08 -3.13 1.44
N ASP A 222 16.27 -3.05 0.39
CA ASP A 222 16.76 -2.77 -0.96
C ASP A 222 16.80 -1.27 -1.28
N TYR A 223 16.00 -0.44 -0.59
CA TYR A 223 15.99 1.01 -0.79
C TYR A 223 16.60 1.77 0.39
N VAL A 224 16.16 1.47 1.61
CA VAL A 224 16.65 2.19 2.81
C VAL A 224 18.02 1.68 3.26
N GLY A 225 18.40 0.45 2.90
CA GLY A 225 19.68 -0.16 3.27
C GLY A 225 19.79 -0.52 4.76
N ARG A 226 18.65 -0.72 5.45
CA ARG A 226 18.64 -1.01 6.89
C ARG A 226 18.31 -2.47 7.18
N ARG A 227 19.15 -3.11 8.00
CA ARG A 227 18.95 -4.48 8.54
C ARG A 227 18.21 -4.50 9.86
N ASP A 228 18.42 -3.47 10.66
CA ASP A 228 17.83 -3.23 11.97
C ASP A 228 16.41 -2.65 11.91
N PHE A 229 15.78 -2.67 10.73
CA PHE A 229 14.40 -2.21 10.54
C PHE A 229 13.73 -2.84 9.31
N PRO A 230 12.50 -3.37 9.39
CA PRO A 230 11.85 -3.79 10.64
C PRO A 230 12.64 -4.92 11.32
N LEU A 231 12.40 -5.09 12.63
CA LEU A 231 12.91 -6.22 13.42
C LEU A 231 11.86 -7.34 13.45
N LEU A 232 12.22 -8.51 13.98
CA LEU A 232 11.25 -9.51 14.39
C LEU A 232 10.63 -9.14 15.75
N ASP A 233 9.56 -9.83 16.14
CA ASP A 233 8.81 -9.64 17.39
C ASP A 233 9.60 -9.87 18.69
N ASP A 234 10.72 -10.60 18.64
CA ASP A 234 11.67 -10.74 19.74
C ASP A 234 12.74 -9.62 19.77
N GLY A 235 12.69 -8.72 18.79
CA GLY A 235 13.65 -7.63 18.61
C GLY A 235 14.92 -8.00 17.85
N SER A 236 15.07 -9.24 17.36
CA SER A 236 16.20 -9.61 16.50
C SER A 236 16.06 -9.04 15.09
N GLU A 237 17.17 -8.94 14.36
CA GLU A 237 17.11 -8.68 12.92
C GLU A 237 16.42 -9.84 12.18
N VAL A 238 15.75 -9.52 11.07
CA VAL A 238 15.22 -10.56 10.17
C VAL A 238 16.40 -11.27 9.50
N PRO A 239 16.50 -12.61 9.55
CA PRO A 239 17.56 -13.35 8.88
C PRO A 239 17.65 -13.03 7.40
N GLU A 240 18.84 -12.76 6.91
CA GLU A 240 19.04 -12.29 5.53
C GLU A 240 18.78 -13.39 4.51
N ALA A 241 18.99 -14.65 4.89
CA ALA A 241 18.55 -15.79 4.10
C ALA A 241 17.02 -15.80 3.87
N TRP A 242 16.22 -15.28 4.81
CA TRP A 242 14.78 -15.13 4.61
C TRP A 242 14.47 -14.02 3.62
N VAL A 243 15.15 -12.87 3.76
CA VAL A 243 15.03 -11.73 2.84
C VAL A 243 15.38 -12.15 1.41
N ASP A 244 16.51 -12.86 1.24
CA ASP A 244 16.98 -13.32 -0.07
C ASP A 244 16.01 -14.31 -0.69
N ALA A 245 15.48 -15.28 0.07
CA ALA A 245 14.50 -16.23 -0.42
C ALA A 245 13.18 -15.54 -0.84
N VAL A 246 12.71 -14.57 -0.06
CA VAL A 246 11.53 -13.74 -0.41
C VAL A 246 11.80 -12.93 -1.67
N ARG A 247 12.99 -12.31 -1.80
CA ARG A 247 13.38 -11.54 -2.98
C ARG A 247 13.42 -12.44 -4.23
N SER A 248 14.05 -13.62 -4.13
CA SER A 248 14.09 -14.59 -5.23
C SER A 248 12.69 -15.07 -5.63
N ALA A 249 11.82 -15.37 -4.67
CA ALA A 249 10.44 -15.73 -4.97
C ALA A 249 9.69 -14.59 -5.66
N ALA A 250 9.81 -13.35 -5.15
CA ALA A 250 9.18 -12.17 -5.75
C ALA A 250 9.60 -11.96 -7.21
N GLN A 251 10.90 -12.10 -7.52
CA GLN A 251 11.42 -11.92 -8.88
C GLN A 251 10.78 -12.86 -9.92
N THR A 252 10.29 -14.03 -9.50
CA THR A 252 9.65 -15.00 -10.41
C THR A 252 8.16 -14.74 -10.67
N VAL A 253 7.54 -13.85 -9.90
CA VAL A 253 6.10 -13.49 -9.99
C VAL A 253 5.87 -12.01 -10.23
N GLU A 254 6.93 -11.21 -10.15
CA GLU A 254 6.84 -9.79 -10.42
C GLU A 254 6.57 -9.59 -11.91
N VAL A 255 5.50 -8.86 -12.22
CA VAL A 255 5.15 -8.49 -13.60
C VAL A 255 5.13 -6.98 -13.74
N GLU A 256 5.33 -6.52 -14.97
CA GLU A 256 5.40 -5.10 -15.31
C GLU A 256 4.08 -4.63 -15.93
N VAL A 257 3.55 -3.53 -15.41
CA VAL A 257 2.46 -2.80 -16.02
C VAL A 257 3.05 -1.80 -17.00
N ALA A 258 2.97 -2.14 -18.29
CA ALA A 258 3.30 -1.23 -19.39
C ALA A 258 2.17 -0.20 -19.53
N TRP A 259 2.39 0.99 -18.97
CA TRP A 259 1.41 2.07 -18.93
C TRP A 259 1.05 2.59 -20.32
N HIS A 260 -0.26 2.72 -20.57
CA HIS A 260 -0.81 3.59 -21.58
C HIS A 260 -1.50 4.78 -20.90
N GLN A 261 -1.49 5.93 -21.57
CA GLN A 261 -2.29 7.08 -21.14
C GLN A 261 -3.76 6.67 -21.01
N GLY A 262 -4.38 7.04 -19.88
CA GLY A 262 -5.76 6.67 -19.57
C GLY A 262 -5.94 5.26 -19.00
N ASP A 263 -4.85 4.55 -18.67
CA ASP A 263 -4.97 3.33 -17.87
C ASP A 263 -5.24 3.66 -16.39
N ILE A 264 -6.05 2.83 -15.74
CA ILE A 264 -6.20 2.81 -14.28
C ILE A 264 -5.89 1.41 -13.77
N LEU A 265 -4.93 1.29 -12.87
CA LEU A 265 -4.62 0.08 -12.13
C LEU A 265 -5.28 0.17 -10.74
N MET A 266 -6.05 -0.85 -10.36
CA MET A 266 -6.65 -1.01 -9.04
C MET A 266 -6.10 -2.29 -8.41
N LEU A 267 -5.45 -2.16 -7.24
CA LEU A 267 -4.81 -3.25 -6.52
C LEU A 267 -5.41 -3.44 -5.13
N ASP A 268 -5.68 -4.69 -4.77
CA ASP A 268 -5.84 -5.15 -3.39
C ASP A 268 -4.51 -4.95 -2.69
N ASN A 269 -4.40 -3.84 -1.97
CA ASN A 269 -3.19 -3.45 -1.26
C ASN A 269 -2.89 -4.39 -0.07
N THR A 270 -3.84 -5.24 0.30
CA THR A 270 -3.63 -6.34 1.26
C THR A 270 -3.06 -7.59 0.60
N ARG A 271 -3.21 -7.80 -0.70
CA ARG A 271 -2.65 -8.96 -1.42
C ARG A 271 -1.41 -8.63 -2.24
N PHE A 272 -1.45 -7.52 -2.97
CA PHE A 272 -0.44 -7.13 -3.93
C PHE A 272 0.55 -6.15 -3.33
N MET A 273 1.82 -6.33 -3.70
CA MET A 273 2.84 -5.31 -3.60
C MET A 273 3.01 -4.65 -4.96
N HIS A 274 3.49 -3.41 -4.96
CA HIS A 274 3.87 -2.71 -6.17
C HIS A 274 5.25 -2.07 -6.02
N GLY A 275 5.92 -1.87 -7.15
CA GLY A 275 7.22 -1.23 -7.24
C GLY A 275 7.31 -0.41 -8.51
N ARG A 276 8.51 0.04 -8.86
CA ARG A 276 8.74 0.81 -10.08
C ARG A 276 10.12 0.51 -10.64
N ARG A 277 10.22 0.29 -11.95
CA ARG A 277 11.51 0.27 -12.65
C ARG A 277 12.12 1.67 -12.71
N ALA A 278 13.44 1.73 -12.90
CA ALA A 278 14.12 3.00 -13.12
C ALA A 278 13.49 3.75 -14.31
N ILE A 279 13.25 5.05 -14.16
CA ILE A 279 12.81 5.91 -15.27
C ILE A 279 14.07 6.28 -16.05
N ARG A 280 14.10 5.92 -17.33
CA ARG A 280 15.25 6.20 -18.21
C ARG A 280 15.06 7.49 -19.00
N ASP A 281 13.80 7.80 -19.32
CA ASP A 281 13.40 9.07 -19.92
C ASP A 281 12.39 9.77 -19.02
N THR A 282 12.84 10.90 -18.44
CA THR A 282 12.06 11.72 -17.51
C THR A 282 11.28 12.82 -18.21
N ALA A 283 11.26 12.88 -19.56
CA ALA A 283 10.59 13.95 -20.30
C ALA A 283 9.13 14.10 -19.87
N GLU A 284 8.43 12.98 -19.65
CA GLU A 284 7.08 12.96 -19.10
C GLU A 284 6.84 11.65 -18.36
N ARG A 285 6.35 11.71 -17.11
CA ARG A 285 5.74 10.58 -16.40
C ARG A 285 4.86 11.12 -15.28
N ARG A 286 3.54 11.03 -15.44
CA ARG A 286 2.59 11.52 -14.44
C ARG A 286 1.56 10.44 -14.12
N ILE A 287 1.70 9.85 -12.94
CA ILE A 287 0.76 8.86 -12.40
C ILE A 287 0.08 9.47 -11.19
N ALA A 288 -1.25 9.60 -11.24
CA ALA A 288 -2.08 9.96 -10.10
C ALA A 288 -2.39 8.73 -9.26
N THR A 289 -2.63 8.91 -7.97
CA THR A 289 -2.94 7.85 -7.02
C THR A 289 -4.12 8.22 -6.16
N TYR A 290 -4.89 7.21 -5.79
CA TYR A 290 -5.91 7.30 -4.75
C TYR A 290 -5.77 6.05 -3.88
N PHE A 291 -5.78 6.23 -2.57
CA PHE A 291 -5.68 5.14 -1.60
C PHE A 291 -6.88 5.19 -0.69
N GLY A 292 -7.61 4.09 -0.53
CA GLY A 292 -8.84 4.13 0.24
C GLY A 292 -9.31 2.80 0.77
N TYR A 293 -10.40 2.88 1.52
CA TYR A 293 -11.04 1.74 2.17
C TYR A 293 -12.27 1.30 1.39
N LEU A 294 -12.27 0.05 0.97
CA LEU A 294 -13.25 -0.49 0.04
C LEU A 294 -14.60 -0.70 0.74
N SER A 295 -15.66 -0.21 0.11
CA SER A 295 -17.02 -0.38 0.62
C SER A 295 -17.38 -1.87 0.73
N GLY A 296 -17.84 -2.28 1.92
CA GLY A 296 -18.22 -3.67 2.19
C GLY A 296 -17.04 -4.65 2.29
N ALA A 297 -15.79 -4.19 2.33
CA ALA A 297 -14.65 -5.07 2.56
C ALA A 297 -14.63 -5.63 4.00
N PRO A 298 -14.20 -6.89 4.19
CA PRO A 298 -13.93 -7.45 5.50
C PRO A 298 -12.94 -6.59 6.28
N ARG A 299 -13.22 -6.34 7.56
CA ARG A 299 -12.29 -5.59 8.43
C ARG A 299 -11.11 -6.46 8.82
N ASN A 300 -9.93 -5.85 8.85
CA ASN A 300 -8.76 -6.49 9.42
C ASN A 300 -8.97 -6.66 10.94
N PRO A 301 -8.85 -7.88 11.48
CA PRO A 301 -9.14 -8.16 12.89
C PRO A 301 -8.18 -7.48 13.87
N GLU A 302 -7.02 -6.98 13.40
CA GLU A 302 -6.07 -6.21 14.21
C GLU A 302 -6.37 -4.70 14.26
N GLU A 303 -7.42 -4.22 13.56
CA GLU A 303 -7.84 -2.82 13.69
C GLU A 303 -8.48 -2.54 15.06
N PRO A 304 -8.23 -1.35 15.64
CA PRO A 304 -8.90 -0.96 16.86
C PRO A 304 -10.42 -0.81 16.64
N PRO A 305 -11.22 -0.85 17.73
CA PRO A 305 -12.65 -0.51 17.65
C PRO A 305 -12.83 0.90 17.09
N LEU A 306 -13.73 1.04 16.09
CA LEU A 306 -14.04 2.31 15.43
C LEU A 306 -12.78 3.07 14.95
N PRO A 307 -11.99 2.48 14.03
CA PRO A 307 -10.74 3.10 13.60
C PRO A 307 -11.04 4.46 12.93
N PRO A 308 -10.36 5.55 13.33
CA PRO A 308 -10.66 6.88 12.81
C PRO A 308 -10.46 6.97 11.29
N TRP A 309 -9.55 6.15 10.75
CA TRP A 309 -9.30 6.06 9.32
C TRP A 309 -10.41 5.43 8.48
N ARG A 310 -11.42 4.83 9.09
CA ARG A 310 -12.62 4.33 8.39
C ARG A 310 -13.85 5.22 8.59
N ALA A 311 -13.74 6.30 9.36
CA ALA A 311 -14.84 7.22 9.64
C ALA A 311 -14.93 8.39 8.65
N GLY A 312 -13.84 8.69 7.96
CA GLY A 312 -13.69 9.78 7.01
C GLY A 312 -12.30 9.73 6.39
N ASP A 313 -11.99 10.72 5.57
CA ASP A 313 -10.62 10.87 5.07
C ASP A 313 -9.64 11.07 6.21
N PHE A 314 -8.52 10.38 6.12
CA PHE A 314 -7.59 10.29 7.21
C PHE A 314 -6.19 10.72 6.79
N ALA A 315 -5.76 11.82 7.40
CA ALA A 315 -4.36 12.19 7.54
C ALA A 315 -4.00 12.06 9.03
N PRO A 316 -2.90 11.37 9.39
CA PRO A 316 -2.39 11.41 10.75
C PRO A 316 -1.85 12.82 11.06
N PRO A 317 -1.53 13.13 12.34
CA PRO A 317 -0.79 14.35 12.65
C PRO A 317 0.53 14.38 11.89
N LEU A 318 0.81 15.46 11.14
CA LEU A 318 2.06 15.60 10.38
C LEU A 318 3.29 15.44 11.29
N ASN A 319 4.25 14.63 10.86
CA ASN A 319 5.55 14.55 11.51
C ASN A 319 6.36 15.83 11.17
N PRO A 320 6.76 16.64 12.15
CA PRO A 320 7.52 17.88 11.90
C PRO A 320 8.81 17.66 11.10
N ALA A 321 9.45 16.50 11.22
CA ALA A 321 10.65 16.15 10.46
C ALA A 321 10.39 15.98 8.95
N LEU A 322 9.14 15.80 8.53
CA LEU A 322 8.74 15.75 7.12
C LEU A 322 8.37 17.14 6.57
N VAL A 323 8.14 18.13 7.43
CA VAL A 323 7.74 19.49 7.04
C VAL A 323 8.94 20.33 6.60
N THR A 324 10.14 20.05 7.11
CA THR A 324 11.38 20.75 6.75
C THR A 324 11.87 20.48 5.32
N HIS A 325 11.17 19.61 4.57
CA HIS A 325 11.49 19.20 3.21
C HIS A 325 10.35 19.44 2.20
N ARG A 326 9.32 20.21 2.59
CA ARG A 326 8.25 20.66 1.69
C ARG A 326 8.49 22.06 1.16
#